data_AF-A0A3S0TZ48-F1
#
_entry.id   AF-A0A3S0TZ48-F1
#
_cell.length_a   1.000
_cell.length_b   1.000
_cell.length_c   1.000
_cell.angle_alpha   90.00
_cell.angle_beta   90.00
_cell.angle_gamma   90.00
#
_symmetry.space_group_name_H-M   'P 1'
#
loop_
_entity.id
_entity.type
_entity.pdbx_description
1 polymer ?
#
loop_
_entity_poly.entity_id
_entity_poly.type
_entity_poly.pdbx_seq_one_letter_code
_entity_poly.pdbx_strand_id
1 'polypeptide(L)'
;METFYGVLKTRLDLENFSGLGAQAVRQDFHVTVYLTGLESILTETAQAQFDARETRHPQTVNRAVSFNAIKHHTLDLLSSNLDTQPLIERLTVLFLTHPTCARPQCCPPRQKTSARVLLDFHRRQKKHCY
;
A
#
# COMPACT_ATOMS: atom_id res chain seq x y z
N MET A 1 -8.61 -11.55 11.54
CA MET A 1 -7.91 -10.51 12.34
C MET A 1 -6.39 -10.50 12.11
N GLU A 2 -5.73 -11.61 11.76
CA GLU A 2 -4.27 -11.64 11.59
C GLU A 2 -3.74 -10.81 10.39
N THR A 3 -4.49 -10.74 9.29
CA THR A 3 -4.08 -10.03 8.05
C THR A 3 -4.05 -8.51 8.18
N PHE A 4 -4.90 -7.92 9.03
CA PHE A 4 -5.03 -6.47 9.16
C PHE A 4 -3.81 -5.86 9.85
N TYR A 5 -3.30 -6.51 10.90
CA TYR A 5 -2.07 -6.07 11.58
C TYR A 5 -0.84 -6.17 10.68
N GLY A 6 -0.80 -7.12 9.74
CA GLY A 6 0.26 -7.19 8.73
C GLY A 6 0.27 -5.95 7.84
N VAL A 7 -0.89 -5.57 7.31
CA VAL A 7 -1.04 -4.37 6.47
C VAL A 7 -0.69 -3.10 7.25
N LEU A 8 -1.16 -2.98 8.50
CA LEU A 8 -0.83 -1.83 9.34
C LEU A 8 0.67 -1.73 9.62
N LYS A 9 1.37 -2.84 9.90
CA LYS A 9 2.83 -2.82 10.10
C LYS A 9 3.56 -2.33 8.87
N THR A 10 3.15 -2.77 7.68
CA THR A 10 3.73 -2.32 6.41
C THR A 10 3.43 -0.85 6.13
N ARG A 11 2.23 -0.36 6.45
CA ARG A 11 1.82 1.03 6.20
C ARG A 11 2.39 2.03 7.20
N LEU A 12 2.50 1.62 8.46
CA LEU A 12 3.07 2.44 9.53
C LEU A 12 4.57 2.62 9.34
N ASP A 13 5.23 1.69 8.64
CA ASP A 13 6.67 1.68 8.40
C ASP A 13 7.42 1.89 9.72
N LEU A 14 7.53 0.83 10.52
CA LEU A 14 7.95 0.86 11.94
C LEU A 14 9.30 1.55 12.23
N GLU A 15 10.03 1.96 11.19
CA GLU A 15 11.32 2.64 11.25
C GLU A 15 11.22 4.14 10.88
N ASN A 16 10.07 4.61 10.42
CA ASN A 16 9.86 5.94 9.83
C ASN A 16 8.68 6.70 10.47
N PHE A 17 8.77 6.92 11.79
CA PHE A 17 7.81 7.75 12.52
C PHE A 17 8.03 9.24 12.30
N SER A 18 6.97 10.03 12.43
CA SER A 18 7.02 11.50 12.32
C SER A 18 7.81 12.16 13.46
N GLY A 19 8.04 11.45 14.57
CA GLY A 19 8.85 11.93 15.69
C GLY A 19 9.30 10.82 16.63
N LEU A 20 10.25 11.17 17.50
CA LEU A 20 10.88 10.24 18.46
C LEU A 20 10.08 10.05 19.76
N GLY A 21 9.06 10.88 19.99
CA GLY A 21 8.25 10.85 21.21
C GLY A 21 7.14 9.80 21.17
N ALA A 22 6.77 9.26 22.34
CA ALA A 22 5.67 8.30 22.46
C ALA A 22 4.32 8.85 21.95
N GLN A 23 4.11 10.17 22.02
CA GLN A 23 2.93 10.82 21.46
C GLN A 23 2.92 10.75 19.92
N ALA A 24 4.05 11.02 19.25
CA ALA A 24 4.14 10.98 17.79
C ALA A 24 3.84 9.57 17.27
N VAL A 25 4.40 8.54 17.92
CA VAL A 25 4.11 7.13 17.59
C VAL A 25 2.62 6.80 17.73
N ARG A 26 1.97 7.29 18.79
CA ARG A 26 0.51 7.08 18.97
C ARG A 26 -0.30 7.80 17.90
N GLN A 27 0.08 9.04 17.55
CA GLN A 27 -0.59 9.81 16.50
C GLN A 27 -0.45 9.12 15.14
N ASP A 28 0.76 8.70 14.76
CA ASP A 28 1.02 7.99 13.50
C ASP A 28 0.21 6.69 13.41
N PHE A 29 0.10 5.96 14.52
CA PHE A 29 -0.74 4.77 14.59
C PHE A 29 -2.21 5.08 14.32
N HIS A 30 -2.78 6.05 15.04
CA HIS A 30 -4.19 6.43 14.88
C HIS A 30 -4.50 6.97 13.48
N VAL A 31 -3.62 7.81 12.93
CA VAL A 31 -3.74 8.32 11.57
C VAL A 31 -3.69 7.18 10.56
N THR A 32 -2.75 6.24 10.71
CA THR A 32 -2.63 5.10 9.78
C THR A 32 -3.87 4.21 9.78
N VAL A 33 -4.46 3.95 10.96
CA VAL A 33 -5.72 3.21 11.08
C VAL A 33 -6.86 3.96 10.40
N TYR A 34 -6.98 5.27 10.65
CA TYR A 34 -8.01 6.11 10.04
C TYR A 34 -7.90 6.14 8.51
N LEU A 35 -6.70 6.41 7.98
CA LEU A 35 -6.43 6.45 6.54
C LEU A 35 -6.67 5.10 5.87
N THR A 36 -6.42 3.99 6.57
CA THR A 36 -6.72 2.66 6.04
C THR A 36 -8.23 2.43 5.89
N GLY A 37 -9.03 2.91 6.83
CA GLY A 37 -10.50 2.89 6.69
C GLY A 37 -10.98 3.76 5.54
N LEU A 38 -10.46 4.99 5.46
CA LEU A 38 -10.80 5.95 4.42
C LEU A 38 -10.41 5.45 3.01
N GLU A 39 -9.25 4.81 2.88
CA GLU A 39 -8.84 4.13 1.64
C GLU A 39 -9.81 3.03 1.22
N SER A 40 -10.29 2.21 2.16
CA SER A 40 -11.28 1.17 1.83
C SER A 40 -12.57 1.75 1.25
N ILE A 41 -13.00 2.92 1.72
CA ILE A 41 -14.22 3.59 1.23
C ILE A 41 -13.96 4.21 -0.15
N LEU A 42 -12.88 4.97 -0.31
CA LEU A 42 -12.59 5.69 -1.55
C LEU A 42 -12.20 4.77 -2.72
N THR A 43 -11.73 3.55 -2.44
CA THR A 43 -11.32 2.61 -3.49
C THR A 43 -12.46 1.71 -3.97
N GLU A 44 -13.60 1.68 -3.28
CA GLU A 44 -14.75 0.83 -3.62
C GLU A 44 -15.29 1.12 -5.03
N THR A 45 -15.41 2.40 -5.38
CA THR A 45 -15.90 2.84 -6.70
C THR A 45 -14.96 2.39 -7.83
N ALA A 46 -13.64 2.54 -7.62
CA ALA A 46 -12.64 2.11 -8.59
C ALA A 46 -12.58 0.59 -8.71
N GLN A 47 -12.73 -0.14 -7.59
CA GLN A 47 -12.75 -1.60 -7.60
C GLN A 47 -13.98 -2.14 -8.34
N ALA A 48 -15.17 -1.58 -8.11
CA ALA A 48 -16.37 -1.95 -8.83
C ALA A 48 -16.24 -1.78 -10.36
N GLN A 49 -15.53 -0.72 -10.81
CA GLN A 49 -15.23 -0.53 -12.23
C GLN A 49 -14.23 -1.57 -12.78
N PHE A 50 -13.31 -2.08 -11.96
CA PHE A 50 -12.43 -3.18 -12.37
C PHE A 50 -13.19 -4.51 -12.44
N ASP A 51 -14.08 -4.77 -11.48
CA ASP A 51 -14.88 -5.99 -11.44
C ASP A 51 -15.85 -6.09 -12.63
N ALA A 52 -16.31 -4.95 -13.15
CA ALA A 52 -17.14 -4.88 -14.36
C ALA A 52 -16.37 -5.16 -15.67
N ARG A 53 -15.04 -5.17 -15.66
CA ARG A 53 -14.22 -5.38 -16.87
C ARG A 53 -13.87 -6.86 -17.04
N GLU A 54 -14.25 -7.45 -18.16
CA GLU A 54 -13.76 -8.77 -18.54
C GLU A 54 -12.29 -8.69 -18.97
N THR A 55 -11.40 -9.14 -18.08
CA THR A 55 -9.95 -9.17 -18.32
C THR A 55 -9.41 -10.58 -18.08
N ARG A 56 -8.31 -10.92 -18.75
CA ARG A 56 -7.67 -12.25 -18.62
C ARG A 56 -7.28 -12.60 -17.18
N HIS A 57 -6.98 -11.60 -16.36
CA HIS A 57 -6.63 -11.75 -14.95
C HIS A 57 -7.37 -10.69 -14.14
N PRO A 58 -7.94 -11.06 -12.97
CA PRO A 58 -8.66 -10.11 -12.14
C PRO A 58 -7.77 -8.94 -11.75
N GLN A 59 -8.29 -7.73 -11.97
CA GLN A 59 -7.63 -6.48 -11.62
C GLN A 59 -8.12 -6.00 -10.26
N THR A 60 -7.19 -5.47 -9.48
CA THR A 60 -7.44 -4.90 -8.16
C THR A 60 -6.84 -3.52 -8.08
N VAL A 61 -7.41 -2.67 -7.24
CA VAL A 61 -6.81 -1.36 -6.95
C VAL A 61 -5.44 -1.55 -6.31
N ASN A 62 -4.45 -0.82 -6.81
CA ASN A 62 -3.12 -0.82 -6.24
C ASN A 62 -3.13 -0.15 -4.86
N ARG A 63 -3.02 -0.96 -3.80
CA ARG A 63 -3.03 -0.51 -2.40
C ARG A 63 -1.89 0.43 -2.02
N ALA A 64 -0.74 0.36 -2.70
CA ALA A 64 0.37 1.27 -2.42
C ALA A 64 0.11 2.66 -3.02
N VAL A 65 -0.40 2.69 -4.26
CA VAL A 65 -0.74 3.94 -4.96
C VAL A 65 -1.91 4.64 -4.29
N SER A 66 -2.99 3.91 -4.01
CA SER A 66 -4.19 4.46 -3.36
C SER A 66 -3.88 5.01 -1.96
N PHE A 67 -3.21 4.23 -1.11
CA PHE A 67 -2.86 4.68 0.23
C PHE A 67 -1.96 5.93 0.20
N ASN A 68 -0.95 5.99 -0.68
CA ASN A 68 -0.07 7.14 -0.78
C ASN A 68 -0.79 8.40 -1.31
N ALA A 69 -1.63 8.25 -2.34
CA ALA A 69 -2.41 9.36 -2.89
C ALA A 69 -3.37 9.95 -1.84
N ILE A 70 -4.04 9.08 -1.08
CA ILE A 70 -4.95 9.48 0.00
C ILE A 70 -4.18 10.17 1.12
N LYS A 71 -3.03 9.61 1.54
CA LYS A 71 -2.16 10.23 2.55
C LYS A 71 -1.76 11.66 2.13
N HIS A 72 -1.42 11.87 0.86
CA HIS A 72 -1.03 13.18 0.35
C HIS A 72 -2.17 14.20 0.38
N HIS A 73 -3.39 13.77 0.07
CA HIS A 73 -4.59 14.62 0.00
C HIS A 73 -5.46 14.58 1.26
N THR A 74 -4.96 14.01 2.36
CA THR A 74 -5.74 13.80 3.58
C THR A 74 -6.23 15.12 4.18
N LEU A 75 -5.37 16.13 4.23
CA LEU A 75 -5.73 17.43 4.78
C LEU A 75 -6.77 18.13 3.91
N ASP A 76 -6.65 18.04 2.58
CA ASP A 76 -7.66 18.58 1.66
C ASP A 76 -9.01 17.88 1.81
N LEU A 77 -9.01 16.55 2.00
CA LEU A 77 -10.23 15.77 2.22
C LEU A 77 -10.92 16.10 3.55
N LEU A 78 -10.16 16.45 4.58
CA LEU A 78 -10.66 16.73 5.94
C LEU A 78 -10.93 18.22 6.19
N SER A 79 -10.47 19.11 5.33
CA SER A 79 -10.64 20.55 5.49
C SER A 79 -12.02 20.99 4.99
N SER A 80 -12.83 21.59 5.87
CA SER A 80 -14.23 21.96 5.61
C SER A 80 -14.47 23.03 4.53
N ASN A 81 -13.43 23.58 3.92
CA ASN A 81 -13.51 24.74 3.03
C ASN A 81 -13.51 24.39 1.53
N LEU A 82 -13.41 23.11 1.15
CA LEU A 82 -13.26 22.68 -0.23
C LEU A 82 -14.36 21.69 -0.64
N ASP A 83 -14.79 21.78 -1.89
CA ASP A 83 -15.64 20.76 -2.51
C ASP A 83 -14.81 19.49 -2.74
N THR A 84 -15.17 18.41 -2.06
CA THR A 84 -14.40 17.15 -2.06
C THR A 84 -14.68 16.28 -3.27
N GLN A 85 -15.80 16.50 -3.97
CA GLN A 85 -16.19 15.75 -5.16
C GLN A 85 -15.12 15.74 -6.27
N PRO A 86 -14.61 16.88 -6.77
CA PRO A 86 -13.63 16.90 -7.85
C PRO A 86 -12.31 16.22 -7.44
N LEU A 87 -11.97 16.24 -6.16
CA LEU A 87 -10.79 15.56 -5.63
C LEU A 87 -10.98 14.04 -5.65
N ILE A 88 -12.15 13.55 -5.21
CA ILE A 88 -12.50 12.12 -5.22
C ILE A 88 -12.54 11.60 -6.67
N GLU A 89 -13.07 12.37 -7.61
CA GLU A 89 -13.07 12.00 -9.04
C GLU A 89 -11.64 11.86 -9.59
N ARG A 90 -10.77 12.84 -9.29
CA ARG A 90 -9.35 12.78 -9.68
C ARG A 90 -8.63 11.58 -9.08
N LEU A 91 -8.87 11.29 -7.80
CA LEU A 91 -8.33 10.11 -7.12
C LEU A 91 -8.82 8.82 -7.79
N THR A 92 -10.10 8.75 -8.14
CA THR A 92 -10.69 7.59 -8.82
C THR A 92 -10.02 7.35 -10.18
N VAL A 93 -9.82 8.40 -10.99
CA VAL A 93 -9.10 8.31 -12.26
C VAL A 93 -7.67 7.79 -12.06
N LEU A 94 -6.97 8.28 -11.04
CA LEU A 94 -5.63 7.83 -10.70
C LEU A 94 -5.60 6.34 -10.31
N PHE A 95 -6.57 5.87 -9.51
CA PHE A 95 -6.68 4.46 -9.11
C PHE A 95 -6.94 3.55 -10.32
N LEU A 96 -7.74 4.01 -11.27
CA LEU A 96 -8.05 3.27 -12.50
C LEU A 96 -6.84 3.16 -13.45
N THR A 97 -5.91 4.13 -13.38
CA THR A 97 -4.75 4.21 -14.28
C THR A 97 -3.68 3.19 -13.93
N HIS A 98 -3.53 2.85 -12.64
CA HIS A 98 -2.47 1.96 -12.15
C HIS A 98 -3.02 0.71 -11.42
N PRO A 99 -3.68 -0.23 -12.12
CA PRO A 99 -4.18 -1.47 -11.52
C PRO A 99 -3.06 -2.46 -11.16
N THR A 100 -3.32 -3.26 -10.14
CA THR A 100 -2.55 -4.49 -9.85
C THR A 100 -3.31 -5.73 -10.29
N CYS A 101 -2.70 -6.57 -11.10
CA CYS A 101 -3.31 -7.82 -11.55
C CYS A 101 -2.97 -8.97 -10.61
N ALA A 102 -3.98 -9.66 -10.09
CA ALA A 102 -3.78 -10.88 -9.31
C ALA A 102 -3.55 -12.06 -10.27
N ARG A 103 -2.39 -12.70 -10.18
CA ARG A 103 -2.02 -13.88 -10.97
C ARG A 103 -1.93 -15.11 -10.06
N PRO A 104 -3.02 -15.89 -9.91
CA PRO A 104 -3.05 -17.02 -8.98
C PRO A 104 -2.02 -18.11 -9.32
N GLN A 105 -1.56 -18.19 -10.56
CA GLN A 105 -0.59 -19.20 -11.01
C GLN A 105 0.88 -18.77 -10.84
N CYS A 106 1.16 -17.60 -10.25
CA CYS A 106 2.52 -17.14 -9.96
C CYS A 106 2.97 -17.56 -8.54
N CYS A 107 3.14 -18.85 -8.31
CA CYS A 107 3.77 -19.37 -7.09
C CYS A 107 4.83 -20.43 -7.45
N PRO A 108 5.90 -20.09 -8.18
CA PRO A 108 6.99 -21.03 -8.39
C PRO A 108 7.55 -21.46 -7.03
N PRO A 109 7.80 -22.77 -6.81
CA PRO A 109 8.32 -23.24 -5.53
C PRO A 109 9.67 -22.57 -5.28
N ARG A 110 9.88 -22.11 -4.03
CA ARG A 110 11.16 -21.53 -3.61
C ARG A 110 12.27 -22.56 -3.83
N GLN A 111 13.15 -22.30 -4.78
CA GLN A 111 14.36 -23.10 -4.95
C GLN A 111 15.32 -22.79 -3.80
N LYS A 112 15.64 -23.80 -2.99
CA LYS A 112 16.59 -23.64 -1.89
C LYS A 112 18.01 -23.61 -2.45
N THR A 113 18.66 -22.46 -2.34
CA THR A 113 20.09 -22.31 -2.62
C THR A 113 20.90 -23.09 -1.58
N SER A 114 21.95 -23.80 -2.00
CA SER A 114 22.81 -24.54 -1.08
C SER A 114 23.56 -23.60 -0.13
N ALA A 115 23.89 -24.08 1.07
CA ALA A 115 24.61 -23.29 2.08
C ALA A 115 25.95 -22.74 1.56
N ARG A 116 26.64 -23.50 0.70
CA ARG A 116 27.89 -23.06 0.06
C ARG A 116 27.68 -21.87 -0.87
N VAL A 117 26.64 -21.90 -1.70
CA VAL A 117 26.32 -20.81 -2.63
C VAL A 117 25.86 -19.57 -1.87
N LEU A 118 25.08 -19.72 -0.79
CA LEU A 118 24.71 -18.61 0.09
C LEU A 118 25.94 -17.98 0.75
N LEU A 119 26.85 -18.80 1.29
CA LEU A 119 28.09 -18.33 1.90
C LEU A 119 28.95 -17.55 0.89
N ASP A 120 29.10 -18.07 -0.32
CA ASP A 120 29.87 -17.41 -1.38
C ASP A 120 29.26 -16.06 -1.77
N PHE A 121 27.93 -16.01 -1.95
CA PHE A 121 27.20 -14.76 -2.20
C PHE A 121 27.46 -13.72 -1.09
N HIS A 122 27.30 -14.11 0.18
CA HIS A 122 27.51 -13.21 1.30
C HIS A 122 28.95 -12.72 1.45
N ARG A 123 29.95 -13.56 1.13
CA ARG A 123 31.36 -13.21 1.27
C ARG A 123 31.91 -12.43 0.08
N ARG A 124 31.43 -12.69 -1.14
CA ARG A 124 32.07 -12.22 -2.39
C ARG A 124 31.19 -11.33 -3.25
N GLN A 125 29.87 -11.47 -3.20
CA GLN A 125 28.96 -10.78 -4.12
C GLN A 125 28.12 -9.70 -3.44
N LYS A 126 27.74 -9.91 -2.18
CA LYS A 126 26.96 -8.93 -1.41
C LYS A 126 27.82 -7.71 -1.10
N LYS A 127 27.63 -6.64 -1.87
CA LYS A 127 28.21 -5.33 -1.56
C LYS A 127 27.44 -4.74 -0.38
N HIS A 128 28.14 -4.44 0.71
CA HIS A 128 27.58 -3.64 1.78
C HIS A 128 27.56 -2.18 1.31
N CYS A 129 26.37 -1.65 1.02
CA CYS A 129 26.19 -0.21 0.86
C CYS A 129 26.02 0.37 2.28
N TYR A 130 26.86 1.33 2.62
CA TYR A 130 26.75 2.18 3.81
C TYR A 130 26.02 3.47 3.45
#